data_AF-A0A7J4BBY6-F1
#
_entry.id   AF-A0A7J4BBY6-F1
#
_cell.length_a   1.000
_cell.length_b   1.000
_cell.length_c   1.000
_cell.angle_alpha   90.00
_cell.angle_beta   90.00
_cell.angle_gamma   90.00
#
_symmetry.space_group_name_H-M   'P 1'
#
loop_
_entity.id
_entity.type
_entity.pdbx_description
1 polymer ?
#
loop_
_entity_poly.entity_id
_entity_poly.type
_entity_poly.pdbx_seq_one_letter_code
_entity_poly.pdbx_strand_id
1 'polypeptide(L)'
;QVLIYDPETMDIRVKYLKSIDIKDIGKVVEEAPALLLNSVNTTKSKVEFLFSKGYTVDDIERCPKALHHSLTERIIPRFEFLESIGRDPTELSLGSILTSSDKNFSKRFAGNERAYGEFLEKWKAKCLAEYAASAASETDE
;
A
#
# COMPACT_ATOMS: atom_id res chain seq x y z
N GLN A 1 19.64 3.53 -19.88
CA GLN A 1 19.67 2.37 -18.98
C GLN A 1 18.84 1.29 -19.65
N VAL A 2 19.52 0.38 -20.37
CA VAL A 2 18.90 -0.73 -21.11
C VAL A 2 18.55 -1.80 -20.08
N LEU A 3 17.28 -2.23 -20.06
CA LEU A 3 16.73 -3.21 -19.12
C LEU A 3 17.54 -4.51 -19.16
N ILE A 4 18.37 -4.73 -18.14
CA ILE A 4 18.87 -6.05 -17.76
C ILE A 4 17.73 -6.73 -17.01
N TYR A 5 16.77 -7.30 -17.72
CA TYR A 5 15.77 -8.15 -17.08
C TYR A 5 15.66 -9.45 -17.85
N ASP A 6 15.94 -10.53 -17.13
CA ASP A 6 15.76 -11.89 -17.57
C ASP A 6 14.25 -12.20 -17.69
N PRO A 7 13.76 -12.69 -18.84
CA PRO A 7 12.36 -13.00 -19.07
C PRO A 7 11.71 -13.86 -17.98
N GLU A 8 12.46 -14.76 -17.33
CA GLU A 8 11.93 -15.61 -16.27
C GLU A 8 11.54 -14.80 -15.02
N THR A 9 12.32 -13.78 -14.68
CA THR A 9 12.03 -12.88 -13.54
C THR A 9 10.79 -12.00 -13.75
N MET A 10 10.40 -11.78 -15.01
CA MET A 10 9.17 -11.06 -15.37
C MET A 10 7.96 -12.01 -15.37
N ASP A 11 8.17 -13.24 -15.82
CA ASP A 11 7.16 -14.29 -15.84
C ASP A 11 6.62 -14.62 -14.43
N ILE A 12 7.49 -14.69 -13.40
CA ILE A 12 7.03 -14.93 -12.02
C ILE A 12 6.05 -13.86 -11.51
N ARG A 13 6.19 -12.60 -11.96
CA ARG A 13 5.32 -11.49 -11.54
C ARG A 13 4.00 -11.51 -12.27
N VAL A 14 4.03 -11.80 -13.57
CA VAL A 14 2.83 -12.01 -14.37
C VAL A 14 2.05 -13.22 -13.85
N LYS A 15 2.73 -14.33 -13.52
CA LYS A 15 2.13 -15.50 -12.86
C LYS A 15 1.47 -15.13 -11.53
N TYR A 16 2.12 -14.30 -10.72
CA TYR A 16 1.51 -13.82 -9.48
C TYR A 16 0.24 -12.99 -9.75
N LEU A 17 0.29 -12.02 -10.68
CA LEU A 17 -0.90 -11.23 -11.04
C LEU A 17 -2.06 -12.11 -11.56
N LYS A 18 -1.75 -13.15 -12.34
CA LYS A 18 -2.75 -14.16 -12.74
C LYS A 18 -3.31 -14.93 -11.55
N SER A 19 -2.48 -15.27 -10.57
CA SER A 19 -2.89 -16.08 -9.41
C SER A 19 -3.85 -15.35 -8.45
N ILE A 20 -3.91 -14.02 -8.53
CA ILE A 20 -4.87 -13.19 -7.77
C ILE A 20 -6.05 -12.75 -8.64
N ASP A 21 -6.31 -13.46 -9.75
CA ASP A 21 -7.43 -13.22 -10.67
C ASP A 21 -7.48 -11.82 -11.33
N ILE A 22 -6.34 -11.16 -11.53
CA ILE A 22 -6.28 -9.96 -12.39
C ILE A 22 -6.65 -10.36 -13.81
N LYS A 23 -7.72 -9.77 -14.32
CA LYS A 23 -8.33 -10.04 -15.63
C LYS A 23 -7.53 -9.36 -16.73
N ASP A 24 -7.20 -8.08 -16.54
CA ASP A 24 -6.49 -7.28 -17.54
C ASP A 24 -5.09 -6.88 -17.07
N ILE A 25 -4.18 -7.85 -17.12
CA ILE A 25 -2.78 -7.66 -16.74
C ILE A 25 -2.11 -6.61 -17.65
N GLY A 26 -2.49 -6.55 -18.93
CA GLY A 26 -1.93 -5.59 -19.88
C GLY A 26 -2.19 -4.15 -19.42
N LYS A 27 -3.44 -3.84 -19.11
CA LYS A 27 -3.84 -2.54 -18.58
C LYS A 27 -3.22 -2.24 -17.22
N VAL A 28 -3.21 -3.21 -16.30
CA VAL A 28 -2.61 -3.05 -14.97
C VAL A 28 -1.12 -2.70 -15.08
N VAL A 29 -0.38 -3.38 -15.95
CA VAL A 29 1.04 -3.12 -16.20
C VAL A 29 1.26 -1.80 -16.92
N GLU A 30 0.40 -1.41 -17.85
CA GLU A 30 0.46 -0.12 -18.54
C GLU A 30 0.32 1.04 -17.55
N GLU A 31 -0.64 0.96 -16.63
CA GLU A 31 -0.87 1.99 -15.62
C GLU A 31 0.14 1.96 -14.46
N ALA A 32 0.69 0.78 -14.16
CA ALA A 32 1.58 0.54 -13.03
C ALA A 32 2.79 -0.36 -13.40
N PRO A 33 3.70 0.11 -14.28
CA PRO A 33 4.82 -0.69 -14.76
C PRO A 33 5.79 -1.09 -13.64
N ALA A 34 5.82 -0.34 -12.53
CA ALA A 34 6.64 -0.66 -11.37
C ALA A 34 6.26 -2.00 -10.70
N LEU A 35 5.05 -2.52 -10.93
CA LEU A 35 4.67 -3.87 -10.48
C LEU A 35 5.57 -4.95 -11.06
N LEU A 36 6.06 -4.75 -12.29
CA LEU A 36 7.01 -5.65 -12.92
C LEU A 36 8.44 -5.47 -12.39
N LEU A 37 8.72 -4.39 -11.66
CA LEU A 37 10.04 -4.13 -11.06
C LEU A 37 10.12 -4.61 -9.60
N ASN A 38 8.99 -4.63 -8.89
CA ASN A 38 8.89 -4.65 -7.43
C ASN A 38 9.10 -5.95 -6.58
N SER A 39 9.75 -7.05 -6.93
CA SER A 39 9.58 -8.34 -6.21
C SER A 39 8.12 -8.82 -6.02
N VAL A 40 7.91 -10.13 -6.08
CA VAL A 40 6.58 -10.72 -5.85
C VAL A 40 6.16 -10.52 -4.39
N ASN A 41 7.09 -10.71 -3.44
CA ASN A 41 6.79 -10.61 -2.00
C ASN A 41 6.32 -9.20 -1.61
N THR A 42 6.98 -8.15 -2.10
CA THR A 42 6.57 -6.76 -1.80
C THR A 42 5.18 -6.46 -2.36
N THR A 43 4.87 -6.94 -3.57
CA THR A 43 3.54 -6.75 -4.16
C THR A 43 2.50 -7.55 -3.38
N LYS A 44 2.82 -8.79 -3.04
CA LYS A 44 1.97 -9.71 -2.29
C LYS A 44 1.57 -9.15 -0.92
N SER A 45 2.52 -8.67 -0.12
CA SER A 45 2.20 -8.10 1.19
C SER A 45 1.27 -6.88 1.09
N LYS A 46 1.37 -6.08 0.01
CA LYS A 46 0.44 -4.97 -0.23
C LYS A 46 -0.96 -5.46 -0.58
N VAL A 47 -1.06 -6.43 -1.49
CA VAL A 47 -2.35 -7.03 -1.90
C VAL A 47 -3.04 -7.70 -0.72
N GLU A 48 -2.31 -8.49 0.06
CA GLU A 48 -2.83 -9.17 1.26
C GLU A 48 -3.35 -8.17 2.30
N PHE A 49 -2.65 -7.06 2.53
CA PHE A 49 -3.15 -5.99 3.40
C PHE A 49 -4.43 -5.35 2.86
N LEU A 50 -4.51 -5.08 1.55
CA LEU A 50 -5.73 -4.50 0.97
C LEU A 50 -6.92 -5.46 1.09
N PHE A 51 -6.70 -6.75 0.84
CA PHE A 51 -7.73 -7.78 1.02
C PHE A 51 -8.17 -7.92 2.47
N SER A 52 -7.24 -7.86 3.44
CA SER A 52 -7.60 -7.88 4.86
C SER A 52 -8.41 -6.65 5.29
N LYS A 53 -8.28 -5.54 4.56
CA LYS A 53 -9.10 -4.34 4.72
C LYS A 53 -10.38 -4.34 3.88
N GLY A 54 -10.75 -5.46 3.25
CA GLY A 54 -12.02 -5.63 2.54
C GLY A 54 -12.02 -5.21 1.07
N TYR A 55 -10.87 -4.85 0.50
CA TYR A 55 -10.77 -4.53 -0.92
C TYR A 55 -10.73 -5.79 -1.79
N THR A 56 -11.19 -5.67 -3.03
CA THR A 56 -11.23 -6.77 -4.00
C THR A 56 -10.18 -6.61 -5.09
N VAL A 57 -10.01 -7.67 -5.89
CA VAL A 57 -9.19 -7.63 -7.11
C VAL A 57 -9.67 -6.53 -8.05
N ASP A 58 -10.98 -6.37 -8.22
CA ASP A 58 -11.58 -5.35 -9.08
C ASP A 58 -11.20 -3.92 -8.60
N ASP A 59 -11.05 -3.70 -7.30
CA ASP A 59 -10.62 -2.40 -6.77
C ASP A 59 -9.15 -2.11 -7.06
N ILE A 60 -8.31 -3.15 -7.03
CA ILE A 60 -6.91 -3.06 -7.43
C ILE A 60 -6.80 -2.78 -8.94
N GLU A 61 -7.60 -3.44 -9.78
CA GLU A 61 -7.64 -3.18 -11.22
C GLU A 61 -8.12 -1.76 -11.57
N ARG A 62 -9.02 -1.19 -10.76
CA ARG A 62 -9.47 0.21 -10.91
C ARG A 62 -8.38 1.22 -10.52
N CYS A 63 -7.45 0.86 -9.65
CA CYS A 63 -6.34 1.75 -9.27
C CYS A 63 -5.03 0.98 -9.03
N PRO A 64 -4.38 0.47 -10.08
CA PRO A 64 -3.13 -0.30 -9.95
C PRO A 64 -2.01 0.49 -9.28
N LYS A 65 -2.02 1.81 -9.47
CA LYS A 65 -1.08 2.78 -8.87
C LYS A 65 -1.11 2.76 -7.34
N ALA A 66 -2.18 2.26 -6.70
CA ALA A 66 -2.22 2.05 -5.25
C ALA A 66 -1.02 1.22 -4.77
N LEU A 67 -0.60 0.22 -5.55
CA LEU A 67 0.50 -0.68 -5.23
C LEU A 67 1.89 -0.07 -5.45
N HIS A 68 2.00 1.13 -6.04
CA HIS A 68 3.26 1.88 -6.11
C HIS A 68 3.71 2.37 -4.73
N HIS A 69 2.75 2.64 -3.84
CA HIS A 69 3.05 3.24 -2.56
C HIS A 69 3.67 2.22 -1.59
N SER A 70 4.49 2.73 -0.67
CA SER A 70 5.08 1.90 0.39
C SER A 70 3.99 1.39 1.31
N LEU A 71 4.07 0.10 1.67
CA LEU A 71 3.14 -0.51 2.60
C LEU A 71 3.19 0.18 3.96
N THR A 72 4.39 0.36 4.51
CA THR A 72 4.62 0.88 5.86
C THR A 72 4.63 2.41 5.92
N GLU A 73 5.06 3.11 4.87
CA GLU A 73 5.15 4.58 4.91
C GLU A 73 3.88 5.29 4.42
N ARG A 74 2.98 4.59 3.72
CA ARG A 74 1.79 5.24 3.15
C ARG A 74 0.52 4.43 3.25
N ILE A 75 0.54 3.15 2.87
CA ILE A 75 -0.70 2.36 2.82
C ILE A 75 -1.25 2.17 4.24
N ILE A 76 -0.48 1.56 5.14
CA ILE A 76 -0.93 1.31 6.51
C ILE A 76 -1.29 2.60 7.26
N PRO A 77 -0.44 3.65 7.31
CA PRO A 77 -0.74 4.85 8.09
C PRO A 77 -1.99 5.59 7.60
N ARG A 78 -2.30 5.56 6.30
CA ARG A 78 -3.52 6.21 5.78
C ARG A 78 -4.78 5.44 6.16
N PHE A 79 -4.73 4.12 6.16
CA PHE A 79 -5.86 3.30 6.59
C PHE A 79 -6.11 3.46 8.09
N GLU A 80 -5.07 3.39 8.91
CA GLU A 80 -5.20 3.62 10.35
C GLU A 80 -5.66 5.04 10.68
N PHE A 81 -5.20 6.05 9.92
CA PHE A 81 -5.70 7.41 10.08
C PHE A 81 -7.21 7.49 9.85
N LEU A 82 -7.71 6.91 8.75
CA LEU A 82 -9.15 6.89 8.44
C LEU A 82 -9.94 6.23 9.57
N GLU A 83 -9.49 5.07 10.03
CA GLU A 83 -10.11 4.35 11.15
C GLU A 83 -10.10 5.20 12.42
N SER A 84 -9.00 5.89 12.73
CA SER A 84 -8.88 6.76 13.91
C SER A 84 -9.84 7.95 13.93
N ILE A 85 -10.32 8.39 12.76
CA ILE A 85 -11.30 9.47 12.62
C ILE A 85 -12.71 8.95 12.31
N GLY A 86 -12.95 7.65 12.48
CA GLY A 86 -14.27 7.04 12.27
C GLY A 86 -14.71 6.95 10.82
N ARG A 87 -13.76 6.89 9.87
CA ARG A 87 -14.02 6.63 8.46
C ARG A 87 -13.73 5.17 8.14
N ASP A 88 -14.70 4.49 7.55
CA ASP A 88 -14.50 3.14 7.03
C ASP A 88 -13.73 3.21 5.70
N PRO A 89 -12.52 2.62 5.61
CA PRO A 89 -11.77 2.58 4.36
C PRO A 89 -12.48 1.84 3.24
N THR A 90 -13.35 0.86 3.51
CA THR A 90 -14.02 0.04 2.47
C THR A 90 -15.01 0.83 1.62
N GLU A 91 -15.58 1.90 2.18
CA GLU A 91 -16.51 2.81 1.51
C GLU A 91 -15.81 3.81 0.57
N LEU A 92 -14.48 3.72 0.46
CA LEU A 92 -13.64 4.68 -0.27
C LEU A 92 -12.86 3.97 -1.39
N SER A 93 -12.58 4.71 -2.47
CA SER A 93 -11.71 4.17 -3.53
C SER A 93 -10.24 4.23 -3.13
N LEU A 94 -9.45 3.21 -3.49
CA LEU A 94 -7.99 3.20 -3.29
C LEU A 94 -7.31 4.44 -3.86
N GLY A 95 -7.79 4.89 -5.03
CA GLY A 95 -7.30 6.12 -5.67
C GLY A 95 -7.46 7.33 -4.76
N SER A 96 -8.61 7.47 -4.10
CA SER A 96 -8.90 8.59 -3.19
C SER A 96 -8.05 8.56 -1.93
N ILE A 97 -7.67 7.37 -1.46
CA ILE A 97 -6.87 7.17 -0.25
C ILE A 97 -5.39 7.36 -0.54
N LEU A 98 -4.85 6.81 -1.64
CA LEU A 98 -3.40 6.59 -1.76
C LEU A 98 -2.69 7.53 -2.74
N THR A 99 -3.38 8.06 -3.75
CA THR A 99 -2.71 8.77 -4.86
C THR A 99 -2.51 10.27 -4.63
N SER A 100 -3.24 10.87 -3.69
CA SER A 100 -3.09 12.30 -3.37
C SER A 100 -1.91 12.58 -2.45
N SER A 101 -1.43 13.84 -2.43
CA SER A 101 -0.47 14.31 -1.43
C SER A 101 -1.06 14.23 -0.01
N ASP A 102 -0.19 14.25 1.00
CA ASP A 102 -0.60 14.20 2.41
C ASP A 102 -1.48 15.38 2.80
N LYS A 103 -1.17 16.59 2.30
CA LYS A 103 -2.01 17.78 2.51
C LYS A 103 -3.41 17.60 1.94
N ASN A 104 -3.52 17.12 0.69
CA ASN A 104 -4.81 16.91 0.04
C ASN A 104 -5.60 15.76 0.67
N PHE A 105 -4.92 14.70 1.07
CA PHE A 105 -5.51 13.58 1.81
C PHE A 105 -6.08 14.07 3.14
N SER A 106 -5.29 14.78 3.94
CA SER A 106 -5.71 15.37 5.21
C SER A 106 -6.92 16.29 5.02
N LYS A 107 -6.84 17.20 4.04
CA LYS A 107 -7.91 18.16 3.77
C LYS A 107 -9.22 17.47 3.39
N ARG A 108 -9.13 16.41 2.58
CA ARG A 108 -10.28 15.62 2.13
C ARG A 108 -10.99 14.92 3.28
N PHE A 109 -10.24 14.25 4.16
CA PHE A 109 -10.86 13.36 5.15
C PHE A 109 -11.04 13.98 6.54
N ALA A 110 -10.17 14.94 6.91
CA ALA A 110 -10.19 15.62 8.20
C ALA A 110 -10.52 17.13 8.10
N GLY A 111 -10.83 17.64 6.91
CA GLY A 111 -11.24 19.04 6.69
C GLY A 111 -10.12 20.07 6.81
N ASN A 112 -8.88 19.66 7.05
CA ASN A 112 -7.72 20.55 7.15
C ASN A 112 -6.42 19.86 6.66
N GLU A 113 -5.39 20.63 6.32
CA GLU A 113 -4.16 20.11 5.70
C GLU A 113 -3.14 19.50 6.68
N ARG A 114 -3.39 19.56 8.00
CA ARG A 114 -2.39 19.25 9.04
C ARG A 114 -2.65 17.94 9.80
N ALA A 115 -3.93 17.59 10.01
CA ALA A 115 -4.33 16.48 10.87
C ALA A 115 -3.63 15.15 10.54
N TYR A 116 -3.51 14.79 9.25
CA TYR A 116 -2.80 13.57 8.88
C TYR A 116 -1.29 13.66 9.15
N GLY A 117 -0.66 14.82 8.95
CA GLY A 117 0.76 15.00 9.26
C GLY A 117 1.04 14.84 10.75
N GLU A 118 0.21 15.46 11.60
CA GLU A 118 0.32 15.32 13.06
C GLU A 118 0.05 13.88 13.53
N PHE A 119 -0.89 13.19 12.89
CA PHE A 119 -1.10 11.76 13.11
C PHE A 119 0.13 10.95 12.72
N LEU A 120 0.70 11.20 11.54
CA LEU A 120 1.81 10.41 11.00
C LEU A 120 3.06 10.51 11.88
N GLU A 121 3.37 11.69 12.42
CA GLU A 121 4.49 11.85 13.36
C GLU A 121 4.29 11.00 14.62
N LYS A 122 3.09 11.01 15.20
CA LYS A 122 2.75 10.20 16.39
C LYS A 122 2.78 8.71 16.05
N TRP A 123 2.24 8.33 14.89
CA TRP A 123 2.21 6.96 14.40
C TRP A 123 3.62 6.41 14.25
N LYS A 124 4.53 7.16 13.63
CA LYS A 124 5.94 6.77 13.47
C LYS A 124 6.65 6.61 14.81
N ALA A 125 6.45 7.54 15.74
CA ALA A 125 7.02 7.45 17.08
C ALA A 125 6.53 6.20 17.83
N LYS A 126 5.24 5.87 17.69
CA LYS A 126 4.64 4.65 18.27
C LYS A 126 5.28 3.39 17.66
N CYS A 127 5.34 3.27 16.34
CA CYS A 127 5.93 2.09 15.68
C CYS A 127 7.41 1.89 16.05
N LEU A 128 8.16 2.99 16.19
CA LEU A 128 9.56 2.93 16.61
C LEU A 128 9.69 2.40 18.05
N ALA A 129 8.81 2.85 18.95
CA ALA A 129 8.79 2.37 20.33
C ALA A 129 8.41 0.89 20.42
N GLU A 130 7.42 0.45 19.65
CA GLU A 130 6.99 -0.96 19.60
C GLU A 130 8.09 -1.88 19.06
N TYR A 131 8.79 -1.46 18.00
CA TYR A 131 9.93 -2.20 17.46
C TYR A 131 11.08 -2.31 18.48
N ALA A 132 11.41 -1.21 19.16
CA ALA A 132 12.45 -1.22 20.20
C ALA A 132 12.09 -2.15 21.37
N ALA A 133 10.82 -2.21 21.75
CA ALA A 133 10.34 -3.11 22.79
C ALA A 133 10.42 -4.59 22.36
N SER A 134 10.02 -4.91 21.12
CA SER A 134 10.11 -6.27 20.56
C SER A 134 11.54 -6.76 20.44
N ALA A 135 12.48 -5.90 20.05
CA ALA A 135 13.90 -6.25 19.92
C ALA A 135 14.57 -6.52 21.28
N ALA A 136 14.07 -5.90 22.36
CA ALA A 136 14.59 -6.13 23.71
C ALA A 136 14.10 -7.45 24.33
N SER A 137 12.95 -7.99 23.89
CA SER A 137 12.44 -9.28 24.37
C SER A 137 13.10 -10.51 23.71
N GLU A 138 13.82 -10.34 22.60
CA GLU A 138 14.51 -11.42 21.88
C GLU A 138 15.95 -11.64 22.39
N THR A 139 16.46 -10.82 23.31
CA THR A 139 17.84 -10.91 23.83
C THR A 139 17.99 -11.65 25.17
N ASP A 140 16.91 -12.23 25.71
CA ASP A 140 16.90 -12.97 26.98
C ASP A 140 16.61 -14.49 26.83
N GLU A 141 16.71 -15.05 25.61
CA GLU A 141 16.74 -16.51 25.33
C GLU A 141 18.10 -16.94 24.77
#